data_AF-A0A537JJC5-F1
#
_entry.id   AF-A0A537JJC5-F1
#
_cell.length_a   1.000
_cell.length_b   1.000
_cell.length_c   1.000
_cell.angle_alpha   90.00
_cell.angle_beta   90.00
_cell.angle_gamma   90.00
#
_symmetry.space_group_name_H-M   'P 1'
#
loop_
_entity.id
_entity.type
_entity.pdbx_description
1 polymer ?
#
loop_
_entity_poly.entity_id
_entity_poly.type
_entity_poly.pdbx_seq_one_letter_code
_entity_poly.pdbx_strand_id
1 'polypeptide(L)'
;MHGSSALYTIKNVKQPTDFKFGFQLGVNYKIPFENRLTFVPALSYSMMGYKVTFNQPSYPPDLLAKDNDTRMHEIDVDPLLQYDITKTPDHFFLRAGPSFNFILSGKEKFNLSTGETVDRNMKFSVTSGYGRYLAGIVAQVGFETSHGFTIYAQYMQQLMSMNNEIDGPSIRNRMVGITFGKFLYSTKK
;
A
#
# COMPACT_ATOMS: atom_id res chain seq x y z
N MET A 1 2.25 -9.83 -7.50
CA MET A 1 3.13 -8.72 -7.94
C MET A 1 2.31 -7.45 -7.95
N HIS A 2 2.90 -6.30 -7.62
CA HIS A 2 2.18 -5.03 -7.64
C HIS A 2 3.06 -3.89 -8.17
N GLY A 3 2.42 -2.82 -8.63
CA GLY A 3 3.02 -1.50 -8.79
C GLY A 3 2.55 -0.59 -7.66
N SER A 4 3.46 0.16 -7.05
CA SER A 4 3.15 1.18 -6.06
C SER A 4 3.66 2.55 -6.51
N SER A 5 2.99 3.61 -6.06
CA SER A 5 3.36 5.01 -6.31
C SER A 5 2.78 5.87 -5.19
N ALA A 6 2.82 7.20 -5.33
CA ALA A 6 2.20 8.13 -4.40
C ALA A 6 1.39 9.21 -5.13
N LEU A 7 0.28 9.63 -4.50
CA LEU A 7 -0.28 10.96 -4.73
C LEU A 7 0.58 11.93 -3.92
N TYR A 8 1.39 12.71 -4.62
CA TYR A 8 2.35 13.62 -4.02
C TYR A 8 1.98 15.06 -4.36
N THR A 9 1.75 15.89 -3.36
CA THR A 9 1.46 17.32 -3.56
C THR A 9 2.29 18.17 -2.62
N ILE A 10 2.87 19.25 -3.11
CA ILE A 10 3.55 20.26 -2.28
C ILE A 10 2.72 21.54 -2.38
N LYS A 11 2.22 22.07 -1.24
CA LYS A 11 1.32 23.24 -1.23
C LYS A 11 0.16 23.11 -2.24
N ASN A 12 -0.47 21.93 -2.29
CA ASN A 12 -1.54 21.56 -3.22
C ASN A 12 -1.16 21.50 -4.72
N VAL A 13 0.11 21.67 -5.06
CA VAL A 13 0.62 21.45 -6.43
C VAL A 13 1.04 20.01 -6.58
N LYS A 14 0.38 19.27 -7.48
CA LYS A 14 0.69 17.88 -7.79
C LYS A 14 2.09 17.76 -8.40
N GLN A 15 2.86 16.82 -7.87
CA GLN A 15 4.18 16.47 -8.38
C GLN A 15 4.09 15.26 -9.33
N PRO A 16 4.91 15.20 -10.39
CA PRO A 16 5.05 14.01 -11.20
C PRO A 16 5.54 12.82 -10.36
N THR A 17 4.84 11.68 -10.45
CA THR A 17 5.21 10.46 -9.74
C THR A 17 5.17 9.24 -10.65
N ASP A 18 6.17 8.37 -10.50
CA ASP A 18 6.25 7.11 -11.23
C ASP A 18 5.93 5.93 -10.31
N PHE A 19 5.55 4.82 -10.95
CA PHE A 19 5.34 3.55 -10.28
C PHE A 19 6.65 2.79 -10.07
N LYS A 20 6.75 2.08 -8.96
CA LYS A 20 7.78 1.08 -8.69
C LYS A 20 7.14 -0.29 -8.50
N PHE A 21 7.74 -1.30 -9.13
CA PHE A 21 7.31 -2.68 -8.95
C PHE A 21 7.71 -3.21 -7.58
N GLY A 22 6.85 -4.04 -7.00
CA GLY A 22 7.01 -4.62 -5.69
C GLY A 22 6.30 -5.97 -5.60
N PHE A 23 6.37 -6.56 -4.40
CA PHE A 23 5.67 -7.79 -4.09
C PHE A 23 4.93 -7.65 -2.76
N GLN A 24 3.95 -8.51 -2.57
CA GLN A 24 3.20 -8.63 -1.33
C GLN A 24 3.05 -10.12 -1.01
N LEU A 25 3.18 -10.45 0.26
CA LEU A 25 2.97 -11.79 0.82
C LEU A 25 2.11 -11.64 2.06
N GLY A 26 1.09 -12.47 2.23
CA GLY A 26 0.22 -12.35 3.38
C GLY A 26 -0.60 -13.59 3.66
N VAL A 27 -1.33 -13.52 4.76
CA VAL A 27 -2.26 -14.55 5.21
C VAL A 27 -3.63 -13.90 5.39
N ASN A 28 -4.66 -14.61 4.95
CA ASN A 28 -6.05 -14.20 5.07
C ASN A 28 -6.81 -15.29 5.79
N TYR A 29 -7.73 -14.92 6.68
CA TYR A 29 -8.59 -15.87 7.36
C TYR A 29 -10.05 -15.58 7.00
N LYS A 30 -10.83 -16.60 6.63
CA LYS A 30 -12.24 -16.45 6.27
C LYS A 30 -13.12 -16.81 7.45
N ILE A 31 -13.92 -15.85 7.90
CA ILE A 31 -14.94 -16.02 8.96
C ILE A 31 -16.31 -15.77 8.33
N PRO A 32 -17.08 -16.81 8.01
CA PRO A 32 -18.43 -16.65 7.49
C PRO A 32 -19.29 -15.91 8.53
N PHE A 33 -19.91 -14.80 8.13
CA PHE A 33 -20.77 -14.00 9.01
C PHE A 33 -22.23 -14.25 8.67
N GLU A 34 -22.62 -13.98 7.42
CA GLU A 34 -23.99 -14.15 6.96
C GLU A 34 -24.03 -14.49 5.48
N ASN A 35 -24.61 -15.63 5.12
CA ASN A 35 -25.01 -15.99 3.75
C ASN A 35 -23.93 -15.83 2.66
N ARG A 36 -23.73 -14.61 2.13
CA ARG A 36 -22.75 -14.24 1.09
C ARG A 36 -21.68 -13.26 1.60
N LEU A 37 -21.77 -12.84 2.85
CA LEU A 37 -20.90 -11.90 3.52
C LEU A 37 -19.97 -12.66 4.47
N THR A 38 -18.67 -12.49 4.24
CA THR A 38 -17.60 -13.14 5.00
C THR A 38 -16.67 -12.05 5.53
N PHE A 39 -16.34 -12.09 6.82
CA PHE A 39 -15.29 -11.25 7.37
C PHE A 39 -13.93 -11.89 7.08
N VAL A 40 -13.01 -11.11 6.51
CA VAL A 40 -11.69 -11.57 6.05
C VAL A 40 -10.61 -10.68 6.64
N PRO A 41 -10.19 -10.90 7.91
CA PRO A 41 -8.99 -10.28 8.41
C PRO A 41 -7.77 -10.77 7.61
N ALA A 42 -6.96 -9.82 7.17
CA ALA A 42 -5.74 -10.06 6.42
C ALA A 42 -4.54 -9.42 7.14
N LEU A 43 -3.41 -10.12 7.12
CA LEU A 43 -2.11 -9.62 7.53
C LEU A 43 -1.16 -9.82 6.36
N SER A 44 -0.50 -8.76 5.90
CA SER A 44 0.43 -8.87 4.80
C SER A 44 1.68 -8.04 4.98
N TYR A 45 2.74 -8.47 4.33
CA TYR A 45 3.99 -7.75 4.15
C TYR A 45 4.05 -7.28 2.71
N SER A 46 4.40 -6.02 2.50
CA SER A 46 4.51 -5.42 1.16
C SER A 46 5.82 -4.65 0.98
N MET A 47 6.39 -4.75 -0.22
CA MET A 47 7.56 -3.96 -0.62
C MET A 47 7.12 -2.85 -1.57
N MET A 48 6.82 -1.68 -1.02
CA MET A 48 6.29 -0.51 -1.73
C MET A 48 7.39 0.48 -2.14
N GLY A 49 7.05 1.46 -2.96
CA GLY A 49 7.94 2.57 -3.29
C GLY A 49 7.33 3.50 -4.33
N TYR A 50 7.93 4.67 -4.50
CA TYR A 50 7.58 5.61 -5.55
C TYR A 50 8.83 6.36 -6.01
N LYS A 51 8.75 6.96 -7.21
CA LYS A 51 9.67 8.03 -7.61
C LYS A 51 8.87 9.32 -7.74
N VAL A 52 9.48 10.43 -7.38
CA VAL A 52 8.89 11.77 -7.52
C VAL A 52 9.94 12.73 -8.03
N THR A 53 9.53 13.66 -8.90
CA THR A 53 10.34 14.82 -9.30
C THR A 53 9.72 16.06 -8.70
N PHE A 54 10.54 16.91 -8.10
CA PHE A 54 10.09 18.12 -7.42
C PHE A 54 10.15 19.32 -8.36
N ASN A 55 9.03 20.03 -8.48
CA ASN A 55 8.99 21.33 -9.16
C ASN A 55 9.18 22.52 -8.20
N GLN A 56 9.28 22.24 -6.89
CA GLN A 56 9.46 23.23 -5.84
C GLN A 56 10.13 22.57 -4.60
N PRO A 57 10.83 23.35 -3.75
CA PRO A 57 11.45 22.84 -2.53
C PRO A 57 10.47 22.11 -1.61
N SER A 58 10.91 21.01 -1.00
CA SER A 58 10.10 20.17 -0.12
C SER A 58 10.98 19.40 0.86
N TYR A 59 10.52 19.24 2.09
CA TYR A 59 11.14 18.34 3.07
C TYR A 59 10.05 17.48 3.70
N PRO A 60 10.24 16.15 3.83
CA PRO A 60 11.39 15.35 3.38
C PRO A 60 11.42 15.12 1.84
N PRO A 61 12.57 14.77 1.23
CA PRO A 61 13.81 14.29 1.86
C PRO A 61 14.83 15.37 2.23
N ASP A 62 14.89 16.47 1.48
CA ASP A 62 15.84 17.58 1.66
C ASP A 62 15.32 18.80 0.90
N LEU A 63 15.44 20.00 1.46
CA LEU A 63 14.95 21.23 0.83
C LEU A 63 15.61 21.51 -0.53
N LEU A 64 16.81 20.99 -0.76
CA LEU A 64 17.55 21.13 -2.02
C LEU A 64 17.37 19.93 -2.96
N ALA A 65 16.59 18.91 -2.57
CA ALA A 65 16.33 17.77 -3.44
C ALA A 65 15.53 18.19 -4.68
N LYS A 66 15.88 17.62 -5.84
CA LYS A 66 15.11 17.78 -7.09
C LYS A 66 14.24 16.57 -7.43
N ASP A 67 14.49 15.44 -6.77
CA ASP A 67 13.76 14.20 -6.93
C ASP A 67 13.81 13.37 -5.64
N ASN A 68 13.06 12.27 -5.60
CA ASN A 68 13.25 11.25 -4.59
C ASN A 68 12.80 9.88 -5.11
N ASP A 69 13.62 8.86 -4.91
CA ASP A 69 13.37 7.46 -5.24
C ASP A 69 13.32 6.64 -3.94
N THR A 70 12.12 6.15 -3.58
CA THR A 70 11.88 5.49 -2.29
C THR A 70 11.66 4.00 -2.42
N ARG A 71 12.04 3.25 -1.40
CA ARG A 71 11.70 1.84 -1.21
C ARG A 71 11.32 1.60 0.23
N MET A 72 10.16 1.02 0.49
CA MET A 72 9.62 0.82 1.83
C MET A 72 9.18 -0.62 2.02
N HIS A 73 9.37 -1.12 3.23
CA HIS A 73 8.90 -2.42 3.68
C HIS A 73 7.81 -2.19 4.72
N GLU A 74 6.62 -2.72 4.48
CA GLU A 74 5.41 -2.39 5.22
C GLU A 74 4.72 -3.66 5.69
N ILE A 75 4.08 -3.58 6.86
CA ILE A 75 3.08 -4.56 7.32
C ILE A 75 1.72 -3.90 7.24
N ASP A 76 0.76 -4.62 6.66
CA ASP A 76 -0.61 -4.16 6.46
C ASP A 76 -1.56 -5.08 7.23
N VAL A 77 -2.45 -4.49 8.02
CA VAL A 77 -3.54 -5.17 8.73
C VAL A 77 -4.87 -4.69 8.17
N ASP A 78 -5.58 -5.58 7.48
CA ASP A 78 -6.79 -5.22 6.75
C ASP A 78 -7.99 -6.03 7.25
N PRO A 79 -8.91 -5.44 8.03
CA PRO A 79 -10.18 -6.06 8.36
C PRO A 79 -11.15 -5.91 7.19
N LEU A 80 -11.22 -6.92 6.31
CA LEU A 80 -12.00 -6.85 5.08
C LEU A 80 -13.39 -7.45 5.24
N LEU A 81 -14.37 -6.91 4.54
CA LEU A 81 -15.62 -7.60 4.24
C LEU A 81 -15.58 -8.12 2.82
N GLN A 82 -15.86 -9.42 2.67
CA GLN A 82 -15.99 -10.10 1.39
C GLN A 82 -17.47 -10.33 1.07
N TYR A 83 -17.88 -9.96 -0.13
CA TYR A 83 -19.16 -10.37 -0.72
C TYR A 83 -18.91 -11.39 -1.84
N ASP A 84 -19.46 -12.58 -1.66
CA ASP A 84 -19.45 -13.65 -2.66
C ASP A 84 -20.65 -13.51 -3.60
N ILE A 85 -20.39 -13.35 -4.91
CA ILE A 85 -21.45 -13.14 -5.91
C ILE A 85 -22.41 -14.34 -5.94
N THR A 86 -21.85 -15.55 -5.84
CA THR A 86 -22.59 -16.81 -5.72
C THR A 86 -22.06 -17.62 -4.54
N LYS A 87 -22.87 -18.57 -4.06
CA LYS A 87 -22.48 -19.51 -2.98
C LYS A 87 -21.80 -20.78 -3.48
N THR A 88 -21.95 -21.04 -4.78
CA THR A 88 -21.37 -22.22 -5.38
C THR A 88 -19.85 -22.06 -5.39
N PRO A 89 -19.11 -23.16 -5.25
CA PRO A 89 -17.71 -23.18 -5.61
C PRO A 89 -17.49 -22.58 -7.01
N ASP A 90 -16.31 -22.02 -7.26
CA ASP A 90 -15.95 -21.40 -8.55
C ASP A 90 -16.72 -20.09 -8.79
N HIS A 91 -16.46 -19.08 -7.96
CA HIS A 91 -17.23 -17.84 -7.93
C HIS A 91 -16.36 -16.58 -7.86
N PHE A 92 -16.94 -15.47 -8.34
CA PHE A 92 -16.36 -14.14 -8.15
C PHE A 92 -16.67 -13.60 -6.76
N PHE A 93 -15.75 -12.81 -6.22
CA PHE A 93 -15.93 -12.09 -4.98
C PHE A 93 -15.47 -10.63 -5.10
N LEU A 94 -16.04 -9.80 -4.23
CA LEU A 94 -15.58 -8.45 -3.96
C LEU A 94 -15.13 -8.38 -2.50
N ARG A 95 -14.00 -7.73 -2.21
CA ARG A 95 -13.56 -7.41 -0.86
C ARG A 95 -13.28 -5.93 -0.73
N ALA A 96 -13.65 -5.34 0.40
CA ALA A 96 -13.21 -4.01 0.73
C ALA A 96 -13.13 -3.82 2.25
N GLY A 97 -12.27 -2.90 2.68
CA GLY A 97 -12.13 -2.56 4.08
C GLY A 97 -11.12 -1.44 4.30
N PRO A 98 -10.99 -0.96 5.55
CA PRO A 98 -9.87 -0.12 5.91
C PRO A 98 -8.57 -0.94 5.88
N SER A 99 -7.45 -0.24 5.83
CA SER A 99 -6.10 -0.80 5.90
C SER A 99 -5.30 -0.01 6.93
N PHE A 100 -4.61 -0.72 7.84
CA PHE A 100 -3.68 -0.13 8.80
C PHE A 100 -2.26 -0.53 8.42
N ASN A 101 -1.45 0.48 8.17
CA ASN A 101 -0.22 0.39 7.40
C ASN A 101 0.96 0.78 8.29
N PHE A 102 1.94 -0.12 8.44
CA PHE A 102 3.07 0.02 9.36
C PHE A 102 4.40 -0.09 8.61
N ILE A 103 5.06 1.03 8.37
CA ILE A 103 6.36 1.05 7.68
C ILE A 103 7.46 0.60 8.65
N LEU A 104 8.02 -0.58 8.37
CA LEU A 104 9.11 -1.18 9.13
C LEU A 104 10.42 -0.48 8.84
N SER A 105 10.73 -0.31 7.56
CA SER A 105 11.96 0.31 7.09
C SER A 105 11.76 0.96 5.72
N GLY A 106 12.65 1.90 5.41
CA GLY A 106 12.61 2.60 4.15
C GLY A 106 13.99 3.12 3.76
N LYS A 107 14.26 3.12 2.46
CA LYS A 107 15.43 3.75 1.85
C LYS A 107 14.96 4.82 0.87
N GLU A 108 15.73 5.88 0.80
CA GLU A 108 15.53 6.97 -0.13
C GLU A 108 16.85 7.30 -0.85
N LYS A 109 16.74 7.57 -2.14
CA LYS A 109 17.83 8.05 -2.96
C LYS A 109 17.35 9.27 -3.72
N PHE A 110 18.07 10.38 -3.60
CA PHE A 110 17.71 11.64 -4.23
C PHE A 110 18.94 12.40 -4.69
N ASN A 111 18.74 13.29 -5.64
CA ASN A 111 19.76 14.20 -6.13
C ASN A 111 19.50 15.62 -5.60
N LEU A 112 20.56 16.28 -5.15
CA LEU A 112 20.52 17.68 -4.74
C LEU A 112 20.66 18.61 -5.96
N SER A 113 20.16 19.83 -5.83
CA SER A 113 20.37 20.91 -6.81
C SER A 113 21.86 21.28 -6.98
N THR A 114 22.68 20.97 -5.97
CA THR A 114 24.15 21.11 -5.99
C THR A 114 24.86 20.05 -6.84
N GLY A 115 24.14 18.99 -7.27
CA GLY A 115 24.68 17.90 -8.09
C GLY A 115 25.07 16.64 -7.33
N GLU A 116 25.06 16.67 -5.99
CA GLU A 116 25.33 15.49 -5.16
C GLU A 116 24.17 14.49 -5.17
N THR A 117 24.48 13.19 -5.17
CA THR A 117 23.50 12.12 -4.95
C THR A 117 23.59 11.62 -3.52
N VAL A 118 22.48 11.62 -2.80
CA VAL A 118 22.35 11.08 -1.45
C VAL A 118 21.59 9.76 -1.50
N ASP A 119 22.13 8.73 -0.87
CA ASP A 119 21.50 7.41 -0.68
C ASP A 119 21.54 7.07 0.81
N ARG A 120 20.37 6.96 1.44
CA ARG A 120 20.28 6.76 2.89
C ARG A 120 19.01 6.04 3.31
N ASN A 121 18.98 5.62 4.58
CA ASN A 121 17.76 5.18 5.22
C ASN A 121 16.82 6.39 5.45
N MET A 122 15.54 6.19 5.20
CA MET A 122 14.50 7.20 5.46
C MET A 122 14.45 7.53 6.96
N LYS A 123 14.34 8.82 7.26
CA LYS A 123 14.21 9.30 8.64
C LYS A 123 12.74 9.29 9.05
N PHE A 124 12.38 8.29 9.84
CA PHE A 124 11.03 8.16 10.37
C PHE A 124 10.91 8.80 11.74
N SER A 125 9.82 9.54 11.97
CA SER A 125 9.52 10.21 13.23
C SER A 125 8.01 10.36 13.39
N VAL A 126 7.57 10.57 14.63
CA VAL A 126 6.18 10.93 14.93
C VAL A 126 5.93 12.44 14.85
N THR A 127 6.99 13.26 14.86
CA THR A 127 6.90 14.73 14.86
C THR A 127 7.57 15.41 13.67
N SER A 128 8.56 14.78 13.04
CA SER A 128 9.41 15.43 12.03
C SER A 128 9.99 14.44 11.00
N GLY A 129 9.55 14.53 9.74
CA GLY A 129 10.03 13.73 8.62
C GLY A 129 8.97 12.74 8.16
N TYR A 130 9.36 11.50 7.86
CA TYR A 130 8.40 10.49 7.42
C TYR A 130 7.64 9.86 8.60
N GLY A 131 6.33 9.71 8.46
CA GLY A 131 5.49 8.92 9.36
C GLY A 131 5.61 7.42 9.10
N ARG A 132 5.52 6.62 10.16
CA ARG A 132 5.51 5.14 10.09
C ARG A 132 4.11 4.53 10.03
N TYR A 133 3.13 5.24 10.59
CA TYR A 133 1.79 4.73 10.82
C TYR A 133 0.83 5.43 9.87
N LEU A 134 0.20 4.65 9.03
CA LEU A 134 -0.69 5.13 7.98
C LEU A 134 -2.03 4.39 8.06
N ALA A 135 -3.04 5.00 7.46
CA ALA A 135 -4.33 4.37 7.28
C ALA A 135 -4.80 4.60 5.85
N GLY A 136 -5.48 3.60 5.31
CA GLY A 136 -5.96 3.58 3.95
C GLY A 136 -7.25 2.80 3.78
N ILE A 137 -7.61 2.64 2.52
CA ILE A 137 -8.66 1.74 2.08
C ILE A 137 -8.07 0.76 1.07
N VAL A 138 -8.57 -0.46 1.08
CA VAL A 138 -8.24 -1.48 0.11
C VAL A 138 -9.52 -2.05 -0.48
N ALA A 139 -9.49 -2.27 -1.79
CA ALA A 139 -10.54 -2.94 -2.54
C ALA A 139 -9.92 -4.06 -3.38
N GLN A 140 -10.58 -5.22 -3.42
CA GLN A 140 -10.14 -6.38 -4.16
C GLN A 140 -11.30 -6.97 -4.95
N VAL A 141 -11.03 -7.41 -6.16
CA VAL A 141 -11.97 -8.17 -6.98
C VAL A 141 -11.26 -9.41 -7.47
N GLY A 142 -11.90 -10.56 -7.32
CA GLY A 142 -11.24 -11.82 -7.59
C GLY A 142 -12.17 -12.97 -7.86
N PHE A 143 -11.53 -14.11 -8.08
CA PHE A 143 -12.16 -15.39 -8.32
C PHE A 143 -11.61 -16.41 -7.33
N GLU A 144 -12.50 -17.24 -6.80
CA GLU A 144 -12.19 -18.31 -5.88
C GLU A 144 -12.69 -19.64 -6.45
N THR A 145 -11.78 -20.60 -6.55
CA THR A 145 -12.08 -21.94 -7.04
C THR A 145 -12.64 -22.83 -5.93
N SER A 146 -13.29 -23.92 -6.34
CA SER A 146 -13.70 -25.04 -5.48
C SER A 146 -12.58 -25.66 -4.64
N HIS A 147 -11.33 -25.54 -5.09
CA HIS A 147 -10.16 -26.07 -4.40
C HIS A 147 -9.49 -25.02 -3.49
N GLY A 148 -10.15 -23.89 -3.25
CA GLY A 148 -9.68 -22.80 -2.40
C GLY A 148 -8.58 -21.94 -3.03
N PHE A 149 -8.19 -22.19 -4.28
CA PHE A 149 -7.29 -21.29 -5.00
C PHE A 149 -8.02 -19.98 -5.30
N THR A 150 -7.30 -18.87 -5.12
CA THR A 150 -7.80 -17.52 -5.35
C THR A 150 -6.86 -16.73 -6.22
N ILE A 151 -7.43 -15.92 -7.10
CA ILE A 151 -6.73 -14.87 -7.84
C ILE A 151 -7.53 -13.59 -7.69
N TYR A 152 -6.87 -12.48 -7.39
CA TYR A 152 -7.54 -11.20 -7.28
C TYR A 152 -6.66 -10.05 -7.71
N ALA A 153 -7.30 -9.06 -8.34
CA ALA A 153 -6.75 -7.73 -8.49
C ALA A 153 -7.07 -6.92 -7.22
N GLN A 154 -6.15 -6.05 -6.84
CA GLN A 154 -6.29 -5.19 -5.66
C GLN A 154 -5.86 -3.76 -5.96
N TYR A 155 -6.54 -2.83 -5.29
CA TYR A 155 -6.16 -1.43 -5.22
C TYR A 155 -6.14 -0.99 -3.76
N MET A 156 -5.05 -0.38 -3.34
CA MET A 156 -4.89 0.23 -2.02
C MET A 156 -4.61 1.71 -2.18
N GLN A 157 -5.27 2.53 -1.36
CA GLN A 157 -5.05 3.97 -1.29
C GLN A 157 -4.91 4.39 0.16
N GLN A 158 -3.73 4.91 0.52
CA GLN A 158 -3.56 5.57 1.82
C GLN A 158 -4.30 6.91 1.81
N LEU A 159 -4.98 7.20 2.91
CA LEU A 159 -5.76 8.43 3.09
C LEU A 159 -4.97 9.48 3.87
N MET A 160 -4.03 9.04 4.70
CA MET A 160 -3.15 9.89 5.50
C MET A 160 -1.86 10.23 4.76
N SER A 161 -1.29 11.40 5.06
CA SER A 161 0.04 11.76 4.57
C SER A 161 1.11 10.99 5.35
N MET A 162 2.12 10.48 4.63
CA MET A 162 3.35 9.92 5.18
C MET A 162 4.35 10.99 5.61
N ASN A 163 4.04 12.27 5.47
CA ASN A 163 4.88 13.34 5.98
C ASN A 163 4.29 13.91 7.26
N ASN A 164 5.13 14.01 8.30
CA ASN A 164 4.83 14.60 9.60
C ASN A 164 5.42 16.01 9.77
N GLU A 165 6.16 16.52 8.79
CA GLU A 165 6.64 17.90 8.82
C GLU A 165 5.51 18.92 8.63
N ILE A 166 5.56 19.98 9.44
CA ILE A 166 4.74 21.17 9.27
C ILE A 166 5.09 21.79 7.90
N ASP A 167 4.06 22.10 7.12
CA ASP A 167 4.16 22.64 5.75
C ASP A 167 4.91 21.77 4.73
N GLY A 168 5.23 20.52 5.09
CA GLY A 168 5.81 19.58 4.15
C GLY A 168 4.76 19.02 3.16
N PRO A 169 5.19 18.14 2.26
CA PRO A 169 4.34 17.57 1.21
C PRO A 169 3.20 16.72 1.79
N SER A 170 2.08 16.61 1.05
CA SER A 170 1.13 15.50 1.25
C SER A 170 1.61 14.32 0.43
N ILE A 171 1.94 13.21 1.09
CA ILE A 171 2.45 11.98 0.46
C ILE A 171 1.48 10.86 0.80
N ARG A 172 0.64 10.44 -0.15
CA ARG A 172 -0.33 9.36 0.07
C ARG A 172 -0.03 8.20 -0.85
N ASN A 173 0.52 7.10 -0.32
CA ASN A 173 0.90 5.99 -1.17
C ASN A 173 -0.33 5.27 -1.73
N ARG A 174 -0.12 4.62 -2.86
CA ARG A 174 -1.12 3.80 -3.54
C ARG A 174 -0.46 2.56 -4.12
N MET A 175 -1.22 1.49 -4.23
CA MET A 175 -0.79 0.22 -4.78
C MET A 175 -1.86 -0.32 -5.72
N VAL A 176 -1.44 -0.89 -6.85
CA VAL A 176 -2.28 -1.73 -7.71
C VAL A 176 -1.55 -3.02 -8.00
N GLY A 177 -2.22 -4.16 -7.89
CA GLY A 177 -1.55 -5.44 -8.06
C GLY A 177 -2.46 -6.62 -8.33
N ILE A 178 -1.82 -7.75 -8.61
CA ILE A 178 -2.47 -9.06 -8.74
C ILE A 178 -1.83 -10.00 -7.71
N THR A 179 -2.69 -10.71 -6.97
CA THR A 179 -2.30 -11.65 -5.94
C THR A 179 -2.92 -13.02 -6.20
N PHE A 180 -2.13 -14.05 -5.94
CA PHE A 180 -2.53 -15.44 -5.97
C PHE A 180 -2.48 -15.98 -4.55
N GLY A 181 -3.44 -16.81 -4.18
CA GLY A 181 -3.51 -17.39 -2.84
C GLY A 181 -4.20 -18.74 -2.85
N LYS A 182 -4.08 -19.46 -1.74
CA LYS A 182 -4.77 -20.73 -1.52
C LYS A 182 -5.28 -20.78 -0.09
N PHE A 183 -6.57 -20.97 0.09
CA PHE A 183 -7.12 -21.30 1.39
C PHE A 183 -6.75 -22.74 1.74
N LEU A 184 -6.08 -22.89 2.88
CA LEU A 184 -5.74 -24.18 3.46
C LEU A 184 -6.84 -24.50 4.47
N TYR A 185 -7.58 -25.59 4.24
CA TYR A 185 -8.75 -26.05 5.00
C TYR A 185 -10.08 -25.33 4.71
N SER A 186 -11.00 -26.10 4.13
CA SER A 186 -12.45 -25.87 4.20
C SER A 186 -13.02 -27.10 4.89
N THR A 187 -13.41 -26.99 6.17
CA THR A 187 -14.19 -28.04 6.80
C THR A 187 -15.47 -28.18 5.98
N LYS A 188 -15.62 -29.30 5.27
CA LYS A 188 -16.89 -29.66 4.63
C LYS A 188 -17.96 -29.61 5.72
N LYS A 189 -18.92 -28.70 5.59
CA LYS A 189 -20.24 -28.91 6.20
C LYS A 189 -20.99 -29.91 5.33
#